data_AF-A0A1S3XAS9-F1
#
_entry.id   AF-A0A1S3XAS9-F1
#
_cell.length_a   1.000
_cell.length_b   1.000
_cell.length_c   1.000
_cell.angle_alpha   90.00
_cell.angle_beta   90.00
_cell.angle_gamma   90.00
#
_symmetry.space_group_name_H-M   'P 1'
#
loop_
_entity.id
_entity.type
_entity.pdbx_description
1 polymer ?
#
loop_
_entity_poly.entity_id
_entity_poly.type
_entity_poly.pdbx_seq_one_letter_code
_entity_poly.pdbx_strand_id
1 'polypeptide(L)'
;MDAEQRRNIVCMQKRECSCKQFQVDEIPCPHAMIVLDYTHIEASKYCSAYYTKEYFKKTYEVSVNPLLDETIWDFPTEVLDNVVLPPIVKGKSGRPTKSRRTGLYEYLYTETVTCGLCGKQGHNRITCKNARDN
;
A
#
# COMPACT_ATOMS: atom_id res chain seq x y z
N MET A 1 7.71 17.96 -20.27
CA MET A 1 7.01 16.68 -20.47
C MET A 1 5.54 16.99 -20.31
N ASP A 2 4.85 17.16 -21.43
CA ASP A 2 3.43 17.50 -21.42
C ASP A 2 2.67 16.32 -20.83
N ALA A 3 2.14 16.51 -19.62
CA ALA A 3 1.21 15.57 -19.04
C ALA A 3 -0.06 15.63 -19.91
N GLU A 4 -0.16 14.69 -20.85
CA GLU A 4 -1.33 14.53 -21.68
C GLU A 4 -2.56 14.43 -20.76
N GLN A 5 -3.40 15.48 -20.77
CA GLN A 5 -4.59 15.57 -19.96
C GLN A 5 -5.58 14.52 -20.45
N ARG A 6 -5.44 13.28 -19.97
CA ARG A 6 -6.34 12.18 -20.31
C ARG A 6 -7.71 12.48 -19.71
N ARG A 7 -8.70 12.68 -20.59
CA ARG A 7 -10.10 12.80 -20.19
C ARG A 7 -10.60 11.44 -19.71
N ASN A 8 -11.22 11.39 -18.55
CA ASN A 8 -11.86 10.20 -18.02
C ASN A 8 -13.38 10.37 -17.98
N ILE A 9 -14.09 9.35 -18.43
CA ILE A 9 -15.56 9.29 -18.41
C ILE A 9 -15.97 8.47 -17.21
N VAL A 10 -16.85 9.03 -16.37
CA VAL A 10 -17.38 8.37 -15.17
C VAL A 10 -18.88 8.15 -15.32
N CYS A 11 -19.33 6.92 -15.14
CA CYS A 11 -20.75 6.56 -15.06
C CYS A 11 -21.07 6.16 -13.62
N MET A 12 -21.66 7.07 -12.85
CA MET A 12 -21.98 6.83 -11.43
C MET A 12 -23.03 5.73 -11.24
N GLN A 13 -24.02 5.64 -12.13
CA GLN A 13 -25.09 4.63 -12.08
C GLN A 13 -24.53 3.20 -12.19
N LYS A 14 -23.56 2.99 -13.09
CA LYS A 14 -22.91 1.70 -13.28
C LYS A 14 -21.67 1.49 -12.39
N ARG A 15 -21.26 2.53 -11.65
CA ARG A 15 -20.00 2.56 -10.89
C ARG A 15 -18.78 2.27 -11.76
N GLU A 16 -18.75 2.86 -12.95
CA GLU A 16 -17.69 2.64 -13.94
C GLU A 16 -16.89 3.91 -14.22
N CYS A 17 -15.59 3.75 -14.43
CA CYS A 17 -14.73 4.81 -14.95
C CYS A 17 -13.88 4.28 -16.11
N SER A 18 -13.59 5.12 -17.10
CA SER A 18 -12.65 4.78 -18.18
C SER A 18 -11.24 4.43 -17.66
N CYS A 19 -10.86 4.90 -16.47
CA CYS A 19 -9.61 4.52 -15.81
C CYS A 19 -9.59 3.09 -15.24
N LYS A 20 -10.72 2.37 -15.26
CA LYS A 20 -10.91 0.99 -14.79
C LYS A 20 -10.75 0.73 -13.28
N GLN A 21 -10.14 1.64 -12.53
CA GLN A 21 -9.97 1.48 -11.07
C GLN A 21 -11.30 1.37 -10.32
N PHE A 22 -12.33 2.13 -10.71
CA PHE A 22 -13.63 2.06 -10.03
C PHE A 22 -14.25 0.65 -10.13
N GLN A 23 -14.05 -0.04 -11.25
CA GLN A 23 -14.55 -1.39 -11.46
C GLN A 23 -13.71 -2.45 -10.75
N VAL A 24 -12.38 -2.27 -10.73
CA VAL A 24 -11.45 -3.25 -10.15
C VAL A 24 -11.45 -3.18 -8.63
N ASP A 25 -11.34 -1.98 -8.09
CA ASP A 25 -11.24 -1.77 -6.65
C ASP A 25 -12.64 -1.72 -6.00
N GLU A 26 -13.70 -1.61 -6.80
CA GLU A 26 -15.09 -1.43 -6.36
C GLU A 26 -15.29 -0.28 -5.35
N ILE A 27 -14.39 0.71 -5.40
CA ILE A 27 -14.43 1.96 -4.64
C ILE A 27 -14.25 3.13 -5.60
N PRO A 28 -14.81 4.31 -5.30
CA PRO A 28 -14.67 5.47 -6.17
C PRO A 28 -13.20 5.82 -6.44
N CYS A 29 -12.80 5.73 -7.72
CA CYS A 29 -11.49 6.21 -8.16
C CYS A 29 -11.39 7.74 -8.02
N PRO A 30 -10.18 8.35 -8.13
CA PRO A 30 -10.03 9.80 -8.01
C PRO A 30 -10.95 10.62 -8.94
N HIS A 31 -11.22 10.12 -10.14
CA HIS A 31 -12.15 10.76 -11.08
C HIS A 31 -13.60 10.72 -10.59
N ALA A 32 -14.04 9.57 -10.04
CA ALA A 32 -15.37 9.42 -9.49
C ALA A 32 -15.54 10.22 -8.20
N MET A 33 -14.48 10.33 -7.39
CA MET A 33 -14.47 11.18 -6.19
C MET A 33 -14.72 12.65 -6.51
N ILE A 34 -14.15 13.17 -7.60
CA ILE A 34 -14.41 14.55 -8.05
C ILE A 34 -15.89 14.75 -8.42
N VAL A 35 -16.50 13.78 -9.12
CA VAL A 35 -17.93 13.84 -9.48
C VAL A 35 -18.82 13.81 -8.24
N LEU A 36 -18.47 12.96 -7.27
CA LEU A 36 -19.19 12.84 -5.99
C LEU A 36 -19.13 14.12 -5.18
N ASP A 37 -17.94 14.72 -5.09
CA ASP A 37 -17.72 16.00 -4.39
C ASP A 37 -18.54 17.12 -5.05
N TYR A 38 -18.50 17.22 -6.38
CA TYR A 38 -19.29 18.20 -7.15
C TYR A 38 -20.81 18.04 -6.99
N THR A 39 -21.28 16.81 -6.81
CA THR A 39 -22.71 16.50 -6.64
C THR A 39 -23.16 16.46 -5.18
N HIS A 40 -22.23 16.70 -4.23
CA HIS A 40 -22.47 16.60 -2.80
C HIS A 40 -23.07 15.25 -2.36
N ILE A 41 -22.72 14.18 -3.07
CA ILE A 41 -23.16 12.83 -2.71
C ILE A 41 -22.05 12.16 -1.90
N GLU A 42 -22.45 11.54 -0.80
CA GLU A 42 -21.55 10.80 0.07
C GLU A 42 -20.89 9.63 -0.68
N ALA A 43 -19.55 9.62 -0.71
CA ALA A 43 -18.77 8.61 -1.44
C ALA A 43 -18.95 7.19 -0.89
N SER A 44 -19.23 7.05 0.41
CA SER A 44 -19.45 5.76 1.08
C SER A 44 -20.56 4.94 0.41
N LYS A 45 -21.59 5.59 -0.15
CA LYS A 45 -22.72 4.95 -0.86
C LYS A 45 -22.30 4.25 -2.16
N TYR A 46 -21.14 4.62 -2.70
CA TYR A 46 -20.60 4.10 -3.94
C TYR A 46 -19.48 3.07 -3.74
N CYS A 47 -19.03 2.88 -2.50
CA CYS A 47 -18.14 1.77 -2.15
C CYS A 47 -18.91 0.43 -2.18
N SER A 48 -18.20 -0.64 -2.49
CA SER A 48 -18.72 -2.00 -2.39
C SER A 48 -18.99 -2.42 -0.95
N ALA A 49 -19.94 -3.34 -0.77
CA ALA A 49 -20.26 -3.90 0.53
C ALA A 49 -19.08 -4.66 1.15
N TYR A 50 -18.12 -5.15 0.35
CA TYR A 50 -16.89 -5.80 0.84
C TYR A 50 -16.04 -4.92 1.76
N TYR A 51 -16.14 -3.59 1.64
CA TYR A 51 -15.41 -2.65 2.48
C TYR A 51 -16.16 -2.27 3.77
N THR A 52 -17.30 -2.89 4.04
CA THR A 52 -18.05 -2.66 5.28
C THR A 52 -17.51 -3.51 6.43
N LYS A 53 -17.66 -3.01 7.67
CA LYS A 53 -17.30 -3.75 8.89
C LYS A 53 -18.04 -5.09 8.99
N GLU A 54 -19.27 -5.14 8.49
CA GLU A 54 -20.11 -6.33 8.50
C GLU A 54 -19.51 -7.44 7.63
N TYR A 55 -19.15 -7.12 6.38
CA TYR A 55 -18.47 -8.07 5.51
C TYR A 55 -17.09 -8.45 6.02
N PHE A 56 -16.34 -7.50 6.58
CA PHE A 56 -15.06 -7.82 7.22
C PHE A 56 -15.24 -8.89 8.31
N LYS A 57 -16.22 -8.73 9.21
CA LYS A 57 -16.51 -9.73 10.24
C LYS A 57 -16.94 -11.06 9.65
N LYS A 58 -17.80 -11.06 8.62
CA LYS A 58 -18.24 -12.28 7.93
C LYS A 58 -17.07 -13.05 7.31
N THR A 59 -16.11 -12.36 6.70
CA THR A 59 -14.91 -13.00 6.13
C THR A 59 -14.11 -13.79 7.16
N TYR A 60 -14.09 -13.31 8.42
CA TYR A 60 -13.38 -13.95 9.54
C TYR A 60 -14.33 -14.61 10.55
N GLU A 61 -15.57 -14.88 10.17
CA GLU A 61 -16.55 -15.53 11.05
C GLU A 61 -16.17 -16.99 11.32
N VAL A 62 -15.52 -17.62 10.35
CA VAL A 62 -15.01 -18.99 10.47
C VAL A 62 -13.79 -19.00 11.39
N SER A 63 -13.85 -19.83 12.43
CA SER A 63 -12.71 -20.01 13.32
C SER A 63 -11.51 -20.58 12.57
N VAL A 64 -10.36 -19.91 12.68
CA VAL A 64 -9.08 -20.49 12.28
C VAL A 64 -8.71 -21.51 13.34
N ASN A 65 -8.84 -22.79 13.00
CA ASN A 65 -8.39 -23.85 13.89
C ASN A 65 -6.86 -23.74 14.05
N PRO A 66 -6.33 -23.78 15.28
CA PRO A 66 -4.89 -23.84 15.46
C PRO A 66 -4.37 -25.11 14.78
N LEU A 67 -3.19 -25.01 14.19
CA LEU A 67 -2.47 -26.19 13.76
C LEU A 67 -2.15 -27.02 15.02
N LEU A 68 -2.36 -28.33 14.92
CA LEU A 68 -1.94 -29.26 15.96
C LEU A 68 -0.40 -29.23 16.08
N ASP A 69 0.11 -29.75 17.19
CA ASP A 69 1.56 -29.93 17.33
C ASP A 69 2.12 -30.81 16.20
N GLU A 70 3.29 -30.45 15.68
CA GLU A 70 3.94 -31.16 14.58
C GLU A 70 4.21 -32.64 14.92
N THR A 71 4.38 -32.98 16.19
CA THR A 71 4.56 -34.37 16.65
C THR A 71 3.35 -35.27 16.43
N ILE A 72 2.16 -34.69 16.17
CA ILE A 72 0.90 -35.41 15.97
C ILE A 72 0.55 -35.48 14.48
N TRP A 73 1.29 -34.80 13.61
CA TRP A 73 1.00 -34.76 12.19
C TRP A 73 1.32 -36.12 11.54
N ASP A 74 0.29 -36.76 10.97
CA ASP A 74 0.44 -37.99 10.19
C ASP A 74 0.58 -37.62 8.70
N PHE A 75 1.83 -37.60 8.22
CA PHE A 75 2.12 -37.33 6.82
C PHE A 75 2.39 -38.61 6.04
N PRO A 76 1.82 -38.75 4.82
CA PRO A 76 2.22 -39.79 3.90
C PRO A 76 3.73 -39.73 3.62
N THR A 77 4.36 -40.90 3.45
CA THR A 77 5.80 -41.00 3.19
C THR A 77 6.22 -40.21 1.95
N GLU A 78 5.35 -40.13 0.95
CA GLU A 78 5.58 -39.34 -0.27
C GLU A 78 5.74 -37.84 0.02
N VAL A 79 5.09 -37.30 1.06
CA VAL A 79 5.22 -35.89 1.46
C VAL A 79 6.51 -35.65 2.23
N LEU A 80 6.88 -36.58 3.12
CA LEU A 80 8.12 -36.50 3.90
C LEU A 80 9.37 -36.60 3.00
N ASP A 81 9.29 -37.41 1.95
CA ASP A 81 10.37 -37.60 0.97
C ASP A 81 10.43 -36.47 -0.07
N ASN A 82 9.41 -35.60 -0.14
CA ASN A 82 9.37 -34.48 -1.06
C ASN A 82 10.26 -33.33 -0.58
N VAL A 83 11.51 -33.30 -1.06
CA VAL A 83 12.42 -32.18 -0.84
C VAL A 83 12.02 -30.98 -1.70
N VAL A 84 11.34 -30.00 -1.11
CA VAL A 84 11.04 -28.72 -1.77
C VAL A 84 12.29 -27.85 -1.76
N LEU A 85 13.01 -27.82 -2.88
CA LEU A 85 14.13 -26.91 -3.06
C LEU A 85 13.61 -25.47 -3.24
N PRO A 86 14.32 -24.44 -2.74
CA PRO A 86 13.96 -23.06 -3.01
C PRO A 86 13.97 -22.82 -4.53
N PRO A 87 13.09 -21.92 -5.04
CA PRO A 87 13.13 -21.55 -6.44
C PRO A 87 14.53 -21.02 -6.79
N ILE A 88 15.07 -21.46 -7.93
CA ILE A 88 16.35 -20.98 -8.41
C ILE A 88 16.17 -19.53 -8.87
N VAL A 89 16.41 -18.58 -7.96
CA VAL A 89 16.32 -17.16 -8.28
C VAL A 89 17.63 -16.71 -8.94
N LYS A 90 17.59 -16.41 -10.23
CA LYS A 90 18.70 -15.71 -10.87
C LYS A 90 18.77 -14.29 -10.32
N GLY A 91 19.96 -13.89 -9.84
CA GLY A 91 20.21 -12.50 -9.48
C GLY A 91 19.89 -11.57 -10.66
N LYS A 92 19.35 -10.38 -10.36
CA LYS A 92 19.12 -9.37 -11.41
C LYS A 92 20.44 -9.08 -12.11
N SER A 93 20.41 -9.01 -13.44
CA SER A 93 21.57 -8.62 -14.24
C SER A 93 22.05 -7.22 -13.83
N GLY A 94 23.34 -7.07 -13.56
CA GLY A 94 23.98 -5.80 -13.23
C GLY A 94 24.52 -5.73 -11.79
N ARG A 95 25.13 -4.59 -11.47
CA ARG A 95 25.76 -4.36 -10.17
C ARG A 95 24.68 -4.15 -9.09
N PRO A 96 24.74 -4.84 -7.95
CA PRO A 96 23.87 -4.55 -6.81
C PRO A 96 23.97 -3.06 -6.43
N THR A 97 22.83 -2.42 -6.20
CA THR A 97 22.81 -1.02 -5.77
C THR A 97 23.36 -0.94 -4.35
N LYS A 98 24.26 0.02 -4.09
CA LYS A 98 24.78 0.25 -2.73
C LYS A 98 23.74 0.89 -1.80
N SER A 99 22.78 1.62 -2.38
CA SER A 99 21.68 2.23 -1.65
C SER A 99 20.41 1.38 -1.77
N ARG A 100 19.60 1.41 -0.70
CA ARG A 100 18.23 0.92 -0.73
C ARG A 100 17.38 1.76 -1.67
N ARG A 101 16.34 1.17 -2.27
CA ARG A 101 15.31 1.93 -2.98
C ARG A 101 14.41 2.61 -1.96
N THR A 102 14.30 3.93 -2.05
CA THR A 102 13.37 4.72 -1.24
C THR A 102 11.93 4.42 -1.68
N GLY A 103 11.05 4.11 -0.73
CA GLY A 103 9.64 3.87 -1.02
C GLY A 103 8.90 5.15 -1.45
N LEU A 104 7.78 5.02 -2.17
CA LEU A 104 6.97 6.15 -2.61
C LEU A 104 6.52 7.04 -1.43
N TYR A 105 6.17 6.42 -0.31
CA TYR A 105 5.80 7.11 0.92
C TYR A 105 6.95 7.98 1.47
N GLU A 106 8.18 7.45 1.48
CA GLU A 106 9.35 8.20 1.94
C GLU A 106 9.71 9.37 1.03
N TYR A 107 9.34 9.29 -0.25
CA TYR A 107 9.47 10.40 -1.20
C TYR A 107 8.39 11.47 -0.99
N LEU A 108 7.15 11.06 -0.73
CA LEU A 108 6.02 11.98 -0.54
C LEU A 108 6.03 12.65 0.84
N TYR A 109 6.57 11.98 1.84
CA TYR A 109 6.66 12.44 3.22
C TYR A 109 8.13 12.64 3.63
N THR A 110 8.87 13.45 2.88
CA THR A 110 10.17 13.92 3.35
C THR A 110 9.93 14.90 4.50
N GLU A 111 10.07 14.44 5.73
CA GLU A 111 10.06 15.34 6.88
C GLU A 111 11.24 16.31 6.76
N THR A 112 10.94 17.60 6.68
CA THR A 112 11.99 18.62 6.76
C THR A 112 12.59 18.57 8.16
N VAL A 113 13.86 18.19 8.23
CA VAL A 113 14.60 18.09 9.50
C VAL A 113 14.53 19.43 10.23
N THR A 114 14.00 19.41 11.45
CA THR A 114 13.91 20.59 12.31
C THR A 114 15.04 20.57 13.34
N CYS A 115 15.76 21.69 13.46
CA CYS A 115 16.88 21.79 14.36
C CYS A 115 16.41 21.87 15.82
N GLY A 116 16.78 20.87 16.63
CA GLY A 116 16.47 20.87 18.07
C GLY A 116 17.21 21.93 18.92
N LEU A 117 18.09 22.74 18.32
CA LEU A 117 18.73 23.88 19.01
C LEU A 117 18.07 25.22 18.68
N CYS A 118 17.84 25.51 17.39
CA CYS A 118 17.36 26.81 16.94
C CYS A 118 15.90 26.79 16.46
N GLY A 119 15.26 25.62 16.39
CA GLY A 119 13.88 25.44 15.95
C GLY A 119 13.64 25.64 14.46
N LYS A 120 14.67 25.96 13.66
CA LYS A 120 14.53 26.18 12.21
C LYS A 120 14.62 24.88 11.43
N GLN A 121 13.86 24.81 10.34
CA GLN A 121 13.87 23.68 9.41
C GLN A 121 15.09 23.72 8.46
N GLY A 122 15.42 22.56 7.88
CA GLY A 122 16.46 22.41 6.86
C GLY A 122 17.84 21.98 7.36
N HIS A 123 18.01 21.78 8.67
CA HIS A 123 19.25 21.27 9.26
C HIS A 123 19.00 20.62 10.62
N ASN A 124 19.90 19.74 11.06
CA ASN A 124 19.83 19.12 12.39
C ASN A 124 20.68 19.90 13.41
N ARG A 125 20.59 19.52 14.69
CA ARG A 125 21.37 20.10 15.79
C ARG A 125 22.88 20.06 15.53
N ILE A 126 23.38 19.02 14.88
CA ILE A 126 24.81 18.78 14.62
C ILE A 126 25.37 19.80 13.62
N THR A 127 24.61 20.12 12.58
CA THR A 127 25.00 21.08 11.54
C THR A 127 24.45 22.49 11.79
N CYS A 128 24.05 22.79 13.03
CA CYS A 128 23.46 24.08 13.37
C CYS A 128 24.54 25.16 13.42
N LYS A 129 24.34 26.27 12.71
CA LYS A 129 25.25 27.43 12.77
C LYS A 129 25.25 28.13 14.14
N ASN A 130 24.25 27.83 14.98
CA ASN A 130 24.18 28.27 16.38
C ASN A 130 24.72 27.19 17.33
N ALA A 131 25.41 26.16 16.82
CA ALA A 131 26.11 25.21 17.67
C ALA A 131 27.14 25.99 18.49
N ARG A 132 27.11 25.81 19.82
CA ARG A 132 28.18 26.30 20.68
C ARG A 132 29.35 25.35 20.47
N ASP A 133 30.45 25.88 19.95
CA ASP A 133 31.72 25.17 19.88
C ASP A 133 32.12 24.79 21.32
N ASN A 134 32.28 23.50 21.57
CA ASN A 134 32.91 22.95 22.78
C ASN A 134 34.18 22.23 22.34
#